data_AF-A0A848Z6J3-F1
#
_entry.id   AF-A0A848Z6J3-F1
#
_cell.length_a   1.000
_cell.length_b   1.000
_cell.length_c   1.000
_cell.angle_alpha   90.00
_cell.angle_beta   90.00
_cell.angle_gamma   90.00
#
_symmetry.space_group_name_H-M   'P 1'
#
loop_
_entity.id
_entity.type
_entity.pdbx_description
1 polymer ?
#
loop_
_entity_poly.entity_id
_entity_poly.type
_entity_poly.pdbx_seq_one_letter_code
_entity_poly.pdbx_strand_id
1 'polypeptide(L)'
;LYTARMPSSYKAGDGKVVRLFEDYVPVERAYYRETGLFPIMHAVAIRREVYEENRWVAQTLFKAFCEAQRLTYEDLAETAALKAMLPWANAHVEEAVREMGPDWWPYGFEKNRATLATFLRYHHEQGLSKRLLEPEDLFAPETLESFKI
;
A
#
# COMPACT_ATOMS: atom_id res chain seq x y z
N LEU A 1 5.51 10.03 11.03
CA LEU A 1 5.46 8.59 10.68
C LEU A 1 5.52 7.78 11.98
N TYR A 2 4.40 7.24 12.45
CA TYR A 2 4.37 6.27 13.55
C TYR A 2 4.30 4.89 12.90
N THR A 3 5.37 4.12 12.98
CA THR A 3 5.45 2.76 12.40
C THR A 3 6.02 1.81 13.44
N ALA A 4 5.64 0.54 13.38
CA ALA A 4 6.22 -0.51 14.21
C ALA A 4 7.71 -0.60 13.88
N ARG A 5 8.55 -0.14 14.81
CA ARG A 5 10.01 -0.32 14.71
C ARG A 5 10.35 -1.75 15.06
N MET A 6 11.31 -2.32 14.33
CA MET A 6 11.90 -3.61 14.69
C MET A 6 12.35 -3.59 16.16
N PRO A 7 11.90 -4.54 17.01
CA PRO A 7 12.29 -4.59 18.41
C PRO A 7 13.80 -4.71 18.57
N SER A 8 14.36 -4.03 19.59
CA SER A 8 15.80 -4.11 19.90
C SER A 8 16.24 -5.54 20.25
N SER A 9 15.34 -6.34 20.85
CA SER A 9 15.56 -7.76 21.16
C SER A 9 15.78 -8.62 19.92
N TYR A 10 15.11 -8.32 18.81
CA TYR A 10 15.38 -8.99 17.54
C TYR A 10 16.76 -8.62 16.99
N LYS A 11 17.15 -7.33 17.10
CA LYS A 11 18.47 -6.85 16.67
C LYS A 11 19.62 -7.43 17.49
N ALA A 12 19.40 -7.67 18.79
CA ALA A 12 20.40 -8.26 19.68
C ALA A 12 20.78 -9.69 19.29
N GLY A 13 19.91 -10.39 18.54
CA GLY A 13 20.21 -11.71 17.97
C GLY A 13 20.32 -12.82 19.01
N ASP A 14 19.76 -12.65 20.21
CA ASP A 14 19.80 -13.66 21.28
C ASP A 14 18.83 -14.84 21.07
N GLY A 15 18.17 -14.88 19.90
CA GLY A 15 17.28 -15.97 19.45
C GLY A 15 15.91 -15.99 20.11
N LYS A 16 15.62 -15.11 21.08
CA LYS A 16 14.32 -15.11 21.79
C LYS A 16 13.19 -14.46 21.00
N VAL A 17 13.54 -13.59 20.07
CA VAL A 17 12.60 -12.98 19.13
C VAL A 17 13.01 -13.39 17.73
N VAL A 18 12.11 -14.08 17.03
CA VAL A 18 12.29 -14.55 15.67
C VAL A 18 11.17 -14.03 14.78
N ARG A 19 11.33 -14.13 13.46
CA ARG A 19 10.21 -13.90 12.55
C ARG A 19 9.17 -15.01 12.73
N LEU A 20 7.90 -14.67 12.58
CA LEU A 20 6.84 -15.67 12.55
C LEU A 20 6.99 -16.61 11.34
N PHE A 21 7.36 -16.05 10.18
CA PHE A 21 7.74 -16.77 8.97
C PHE A 21 9.19 -16.40 8.63
N GLU A 22 10.11 -17.36 8.70
CA GLU A 22 11.51 -17.12 8.35
C GLU A 22 11.67 -16.85 6.85
N ASP A 23 10.88 -17.55 6.03
CA ASP A 23 10.76 -17.44 4.58
C ASP A 23 9.56 -16.57 4.16
N TYR A 24 9.44 -15.39 4.77
CA TYR A 24 8.30 -14.48 4.57
C TYR A 24 8.03 -14.13 3.10
N VAL A 25 9.04 -14.01 2.23
CA VAL A 25 8.84 -13.64 0.82
C VAL A 25 8.03 -14.71 0.05
N PRO A 26 8.44 -16.00 0.02
CA PRO A 26 7.60 -17.07 -0.53
C PRO A 26 6.19 -17.13 0.06
N VAL A 27 6.05 -16.98 1.38
CA VAL A 27 4.76 -17.02 2.07
C VAL A 27 3.84 -15.88 1.63
N GLU A 28 4.35 -14.66 1.57
CA GLU A 28 3.62 -13.48 1.10
C GLU A 28 3.20 -13.61 -0.37
N ARG A 29 4.08 -14.14 -1.24
CA ARG A 29 3.74 -14.42 -2.64
C ARG A 29 2.64 -15.48 -2.76
N ALA A 30 2.70 -16.55 -1.96
CA ALA A 30 1.66 -17.57 -1.95
C ALA A 30 0.30 -16.97 -1.53
N TYR A 31 0.29 -16.16 -0.48
CA TYR A 31 -0.91 -15.43 -0.04
C TYR A 31 -1.46 -14.50 -1.13
N TYR A 32 -0.60 -13.74 -1.81
CA TYR A 32 -1.01 -12.88 -2.91
C TYR A 32 -1.61 -13.69 -4.07
N ARG A 33 -1.00 -14.81 -4.48
CA ARG A 33 -1.53 -15.68 -5.54
C ARG A 33 -2.89 -16.28 -5.18
N GLU A 34 -3.08 -16.65 -3.92
CA GLU A 34 -4.31 -17.26 -3.43
C GLU A 34 -5.46 -16.25 -3.35
N THR A 35 -5.17 -15.03 -2.87
CA THR A 35 -6.21 -14.06 -2.49
C THR A 35 -6.33 -12.87 -3.43
N GLY A 36 -5.28 -12.57 -4.21
CA GLY A 36 -5.12 -11.32 -4.95
C GLY A 36 -4.90 -10.10 -4.05
N LEU A 37 -4.77 -10.27 -2.73
CA LEU A 37 -4.68 -9.17 -1.77
C LEU A 37 -3.23 -8.83 -1.47
N PHE A 38 -2.91 -7.54 -1.57
CA PHE A 38 -1.64 -7.00 -1.08
C PHE A 38 -1.90 -5.88 -0.06
N PRO A 39 -1.36 -5.95 1.17
CA PRO A 39 -1.73 -5.05 2.25
C PRO A 39 -1.49 -3.56 1.93
N ILE A 40 -2.48 -2.72 2.24
CA ILE A 40 -2.35 -1.27 2.10
C ILE A 40 -1.36 -0.75 3.15
N MET A 41 -0.28 -0.12 2.68
CA MET A 41 0.78 0.38 3.57
C MET A 41 0.47 1.79 4.09
N HIS A 42 -0.14 2.65 3.27
CA HIS A 42 -0.37 4.07 3.58
C HIS A 42 -1.71 4.57 3.02
N ALA A 43 -2.31 5.54 3.70
CA ALA A 43 -3.45 6.32 3.21
C ALA A 43 -3.16 7.82 3.37
N VAL A 44 -3.72 8.64 2.49
CA VAL A 44 -3.62 10.11 2.57
C VAL A 44 -4.89 10.65 3.21
N ALA A 45 -4.73 11.42 4.28
CA ALA A 45 -5.84 12.07 4.97
C ALA A 45 -5.77 13.59 4.80
N ILE A 46 -6.92 14.22 4.57
CA ILE A 46 -7.06 15.67 4.49
C ILE A 46 -7.84 16.12 5.72
N ARG A 47 -7.38 17.20 6.37
CA ARG A 47 -8.13 17.79 7.48
C ARG A 47 -9.52 18.20 6.96
N ARG A 48 -10.57 17.82 7.69
CA ARG A 48 -11.96 18.01 7.29
C ARG A 48 -12.27 19.44 6.86
N GLU A 49 -11.89 20.42 7.67
CA GLU A 49 -12.11 21.85 7.38
C GLU A 49 -11.50 22.27 6.03
N VAL A 50 -10.27 21.84 5.74
CA VAL A 50 -9.59 22.17 4.46
C VAL A 50 -10.32 21.55 3.28
N TYR A 51 -10.74 20.30 3.42
CA TYR A 51 -11.49 19.60 2.38
C TYR A 51 -12.87 20.23 2.16
N GLU A 52 -13.58 20.61 3.22
CA GLU A 52 -14.90 21.22 3.13
C GLU A 52 -14.86 22.60 2.45
N GLU A 53 -13.85 23.42 2.74
CA GLU A 53 -13.60 24.70 2.08
C GLU A 53 -13.06 24.54 0.65
N ASN A 54 -12.34 23.44 0.36
CA ASN A 54 -11.61 23.24 -0.89
C ASN A 54 -11.78 21.81 -1.43
N ARG A 55 -13.01 21.40 -1.75
CA ARG A 55 -13.35 20.03 -2.17
C ARG A 55 -12.47 19.50 -3.32
N TRP A 56 -12.09 20.37 -4.24
CA TRP A 56 -11.23 20.08 -5.38
C TRP A 56 -9.84 19.52 -4.98
N VAL A 57 -9.34 19.82 -3.77
CA VAL A 57 -8.03 19.39 -3.29
C VAL A 57 -7.92 17.86 -3.24
N ALA A 58 -9.02 17.15 -2.96
CA ALA A 58 -9.01 15.69 -2.92
C ALA A 58 -8.58 15.07 -4.26
N GLN A 59 -9.18 15.53 -5.36
CA GLN A 59 -8.82 15.05 -6.70
C GLN A 59 -7.43 15.53 -7.14
N THR A 60 -7.06 16.78 -6.84
CA THR A 60 -5.75 17.31 -7.21
C THR A 60 -4.62 16.55 -6.53
N LEU A 61 -4.74 16.27 -5.22
CA LEU A 61 -3.78 15.46 -4.50
C LEU A 61 -3.73 14.02 -5.03
N PHE A 62 -4.89 13.41 -5.27
CA PHE A 62 -4.94 12.06 -5.85
C PHE A 62 -4.17 11.98 -7.18
N LYS A 63 -4.43 12.90 -8.11
CA LYS A 63 -3.71 12.97 -9.39
C LYS A 63 -2.22 13.19 -9.21
N ALA A 64 -1.83 14.10 -8.31
CA ALA A 64 -0.42 14.38 -8.02
C ALA A 64 0.32 13.16 -7.47
N PHE A 65 -0.30 12.38 -6.58
CA PHE A 65 0.32 11.17 -6.05
C PHE A 65 0.37 10.01 -7.05
N CYS A 66 -0.67 9.86 -7.90
CA CYS A 66 -0.61 8.91 -9.02
C CYS A 66 0.56 9.23 -9.95
N GLU A 67 0.77 10.51 -10.25
CA GLU A 67 1.89 10.94 -11.10
C GLU A 67 3.25 10.71 -10.42
N ALA A 68 3.37 11.07 -9.13
CA ALA A 68 4.60 10.81 -8.37
C ALA A 68 4.94 9.31 -8.29
N GLN A 69 3.92 8.46 -8.18
CA GLN A 69 4.09 7.00 -8.23
C GLN A 69 4.58 6.54 -9.60
N ARG A 70 3.97 7.02 -10.69
CA ARG A 70 4.39 6.68 -12.06
C ARG A 70 5.86 7.00 -12.27
N LEU A 71 6.29 8.20 -11.89
CA LEU A 71 7.70 8.62 -11.94
C LEU A 71 8.60 7.70 -11.09
N THR A 72 8.11 7.26 -9.93
CA THR A 72 8.86 6.32 -9.07
C THR A 72 9.02 4.94 -9.72
N TYR A 73 7.97 4.42 -10.38
CA TYR A 73 8.08 3.17 -11.12
C TYR A 73 9.07 3.27 -12.29
N GLU A 74 9.08 4.41 -12.99
CA GLU A 74 10.06 4.68 -14.06
C GLU A 74 11.49 4.72 -13.51
N ASP A 75 11.71 5.45 -12.40
CA ASP A 75 13.01 5.48 -11.73
C ASP A 75 13.47 4.09 -11.24
N LEU A 76 12.54 3.24 -10.79
CA LEU A 76 12.84 1.88 -10.34
C LEU A 76 13.17 0.92 -11.50
N ALA A 77 12.75 1.25 -12.73
CA ALA A 77 13.08 0.48 -13.92
C ALA A 77 14.46 0.88 -14.51
N GLU A 78 15.07 1.97 -14.04
CA GLU A 78 16.39 2.42 -14.52
C GLU A 78 17.51 1.46 -14.11
N THR A 79 18.38 1.12 -15.08
CA THR A 79 19.45 0.14 -14.89
C THR A 79 20.84 0.75 -14.81
N ALA A 80 21.03 1.96 -15.35
CA ALA A 80 22.31 2.65 -15.35
C ALA A 80 22.61 3.37 -14.02
N ALA A 81 21.56 3.86 -13.33
CA ALA A 81 21.69 4.62 -12.09
C ALA A 81 20.61 4.18 -11.09
N LEU A 82 20.89 3.10 -10.36
CA LEU A 82 19.94 2.55 -9.39
C LEU A 82 19.53 3.58 -8.33
N LYS A 83 18.22 3.67 -8.08
CA LYS A 83 17.65 4.57 -7.07
C LYS A 83 18.10 4.25 -5.63
N ALA A 84 18.49 3.00 -5.40
CA ALA A 84 19.02 2.51 -4.13
C ALA A 84 20.35 1.80 -4.35
N MET A 85 21.23 1.84 -3.35
CA MET A 85 22.52 1.12 -3.33
C MET A 85 22.33 -0.38 -3.06
N LEU A 86 21.38 -1.01 -3.74
CA LEU A 86 21.06 -2.44 -3.63
C LEU A 86 21.44 -3.14 -4.95
N PRO A 87 22.44 -4.04 -4.96
CA PRO A 87 22.98 -4.64 -6.20
C PRO A 87 21.98 -5.37 -7.10
N TRP A 88 20.87 -5.87 -6.55
CA TRP A 88 19.85 -6.64 -7.28
C TRP A 88 18.49 -5.94 -7.32
N ALA A 89 18.45 -4.62 -7.13
CA ALA A 89 17.20 -3.85 -7.11
C ALA A 89 16.33 -4.12 -8.35
N ASN A 90 16.92 -4.09 -9.54
CA ASN A 90 16.18 -4.30 -10.79
C ASN A 90 15.63 -5.72 -10.91
N ALA A 91 16.38 -6.73 -10.49
CA ALA A 91 15.88 -8.11 -10.48
C ALA A 91 14.65 -8.22 -9.58
N HIS A 92 14.63 -7.55 -8.43
CA HIS A 92 13.46 -7.52 -7.55
C HIS A 92 12.28 -6.74 -8.14
N VAL A 93 12.53 -5.66 -8.88
CA VAL A 93 11.49 -4.92 -9.60
C VAL A 93 10.88 -5.79 -10.70
N GLU A 94 11.71 -6.46 -11.52
CA GLU A 94 11.24 -7.38 -12.55
C GLU A 94 10.44 -8.55 -11.96
N GLU A 95 10.86 -9.09 -10.81
CA GLU A 95 10.10 -10.11 -10.10
C GLU A 95 8.74 -9.59 -9.63
N ALA A 96 8.68 -8.38 -9.06
CA ALA A 96 7.41 -7.77 -8.66
C ALA A 96 6.49 -7.57 -9.87
N VAL A 97 7.01 -7.10 -11.00
CA VAL A 97 6.23 -6.94 -12.24
C VAL A 97 5.72 -8.28 -12.77
N ARG A 98 6.54 -9.34 -12.76
CA ARG A 98 6.11 -10.68 -13.17
C ARG A 98 5.01 -11.25 -12.28
N GLU A 99 5.10 -10.99 -10.98
CA GLU A 99 4.19 -11.55 -9.98
C GLU A 99 2.88 -10.77 -9.88
N MET A 100 2.95 -9.43 -9.90
CA MET A 100 1.85 -8.53 -9.51
C MET A 100 1.41 -7.59 -10.65
N GLY A 101 2.11 -7.61 -11.78
CA GLY A 101 1.91 -6.67 -12.88
C GLY A 101 2.66 -5.34 -12.68
N PRO A 102 2.61 -4.44 -13.68
CA PRO A 102 3.38 -3.19 -13.70
C PRO A 102 2.88 -2.12 -12.70
N ASP A 103 1.71 -2.33 -12.09
CA ASP A 103 1.11 -1.44 -11.09
C ASP A 103 0.90 -2.19 -9.78
N TRP A 104 2.00 -2.57 -9.12
CA TRP A 104 1.98 -3.45 -7.93
C TRP A 104 1.58 -2.74 -6.63
N TRP A 105 1.53 -1.41 -6.63
CA TRP A 105 0.93 -0.58 -5.56
C TRP A 105 -0.21 0.27 -6.12
N PRO A 106 -1.34 -0.31 -6.51
CA PRO A 106 -2.36 0.42 -7.24
C PRO A 106 -2.90 1.61 -6.43
N TYR A 107 -2.94 2.79 -7.03
CA TYR A 107 -3.73 3.91 -6.52
C TYR A 107 -5.17 3.87 -7.05
N GLY A 108 -6.10 4.37 -6.24
CA GLY A 108 -7.51 4.54 -6.58
C GLY A 108 -8.43 3.58 -5.82
N PHE A 109 -9.69 4.00 -5.68
CA PHE A 109 -10.68 3.30 -4.87
C PHE A 109 -10.98 1.90 -5.40
N GLU A 110 -11.39 1.80 -6.68
CA GLU A 110 -11.89 0.55 -7.25
C GLU A 110 -10.84 -0.58 -7.20
N LYS A 111 -9.60 -0.29 -7.59
CA LYS A 111 -8.49 -1.26 -7.56
C LYS A 111 -8.20 -1.79 -6.15
N ASN A 112 -8.53 -1.01 -5.11
CA ASN A 112 -8.27 -1.36 -3.71
C ASN A 112 -9.54 -1.82 -2.97
N ARG A 113 -10.71 -1.81 -3.60
CA ARG A 113 -11.99 -2.02 -2.93
C ARG A 113 -12.06 -3.37 -2.20
N ALA A 114 -11.58 -4.44 -2.83
CA ALA A 114 -11.55 -5.79 -2.24
C ALA A 114 -10.61 -5.87 -1.01
N THR A 115 -9.44 -5.23 -1.09
CA THR A 115 -8.48 -5.14 0.02
C THR A 115 -9.06 -4.33 1.17
N LEU A 116 -9.68 -3.18 0.88
CA LEU A 116 -10.36 -2.34 1.88
C LEU A 116 -11.50 -3.09 2.57
N ALA A 117 -12.37 -3.77 1.81
CA ALA A 117 -13.47 -4.55 2.36
C ALA A 117 -12.97 -5.67 3.28
N THR A 118 -11.89 -6.36 2.88
CA THR A 118 -11.26 -7.40 3.70
C THR A 118 -10.65 -6.83 4.97
N PHE A 119 -9.94 -5.70 4.88
CA PHE A 119 -9.41 -5.01 6.04
C PHE A 119 -10.52 -4.59 7.02
N LEU A 120 -11.59 -3.98 6.53
CA LEU A 120 -12.70 -3.51 7.36
C LEU A 120 -13.43 -4.65 8.05
N ARG A 121 -13.62 -5.78 7.35
CA ARG A 121 -14.15 -7.00 7.95
C ARG A 121 -13.28 -7.48 9.11
N TYR A 122 -11.98 -7.67 8.90
CA TYR A 122 -11.07 -8.12 9.96
C TYR A 122 -10.98 -7.14 11.12
N HIS A 123 -10.91 -5.84 10.83
CA HIS A 123 -10.87 -4.79 11.84
C HIS A 123 -12.14 -4.80 12.72
N HIS A 124 -13.30 -5.10 12.15
CA HIS A 124 -14.54 -5.29 12.90
C HIS A 124 -14.58 -6.62 13.67
N GLU A 125 -14.22 -7.74 13.05
CA GLU A 125 -14.19 -9.06 13.69
C GLU A 125 -13.25 -9.11 14.90
N GLN A 126 -12.16 -8.35 14.85
CA GLN A 126 -11.21 -8.19 15.96
C GLN A 126 -11.65 -7.17 17.02
N GLY A 127 -12.82 -6.55 16.86
CA GLY A 127 -13.38 -5.59 17.81
C GLY A 127 -12.72 -4.20 17.79
N LEU A 128 -11.90 -3.88 16.79
CA LEU A 128 -11.24 -2.58 16.66
C LEU A 128 -12.21 -1.51 16.14
N SER A 129 -13.20 -1.89 15.32
CA SER A 129 -14.32 -1.03 14.93
C SER A 129 -15.59 -1.37 15.70
N LYS A 130 -16.36 -0.35 16.10
CA LYS A 130 -17.68 -0.54 16.74
C LYS A 130 -18.77 -1.07 15.80
N ARG A 131 -18.61 -0.84 14.49
CA ARG A 131 -19.51 -1.31 13.42
C ARG A 131 -18.71 -1.72 12.21
N LEU A 132 -19.27 -2.59 11.38
CA LEU A 132 -18.73 -2.85 10.04
C LEU A 132 -18.90 -1.59 9.19
N LEU A 133 -17.79 -1.08 8.65
CA LEU A 133 -17.77 0.02 7.68
C LEU A 133 -17.73 -0.58 6.28
N GLU A 134 -18.30 0.13 5.31
CA GLU A 134 -18.08 -0.16 3.89
C GLU A 134 -16.89 0.65 3.36
N PRO A 135 -16.15 0.18 2.34
CA PRO A 135 -15.04 0.93 1.75
C PRO A 135 -15.42 2.37 1.35
N GLU A 136 -16.64 2.58 0.87
CA GLU A 136 -17.20 3.87 0.46
C GLU A 136 -17.32 4.86 1.63
N ASP A 137 -17.42 4.37 2.88
CA ASP A 137 -17.48 5.21 4.09
C ASP A 137 -16.14 5.95 4.35
N LEU A 138 -15.04 5.49 3.75
CA LEU A 138 -13.69 5.91 4.12
C LEU A 138 -13.16 7.10 3.32
N PHE A 139 -13.65 7.32 2.10
CA PHE A 139 -13.05 8.23 1.14
C PHE A 139 -13.98 9.38 0.74
N ALA A 140 -13.38 10.48 0.29
CA ALA A 140 -14.13 11.60 -0.27
C ALA A 140 -14.87 11.14 -1.55
N PRO A 141 -16.16 11.49 -1.75
CA PRO A 141 -16.94 11.05 -2.91
C PRO A 141 -16.25 11.34 -4.25
N GLU A 142 -15.55 12.47 -4.35
CA GLU A 142 -14.85 12.90 -5.57
C GLU A 142 -13.65 12.00 -5.93
N THR A 143 -13.22 11.11 -5.03
CA THR A 143 -12.09 10.18 -5.22
C THR A 143 -12.53 8.75 -5.53
N LEU A 144 -13.85 8.46 -5.51
CA LEU A 144 -14.37 7.11 -5.78
C LEU A 144 -14.26 6.73 -7.26
N GLU A 145 -14.31 7.72 -8.16
CA GLU A 145 -14.20 7.52 -9.61
C GLU A 145 -12.85 8.03 -10.13
N SER A 146 -12.17 7.19 -10.92
CA SER A 146 -10.99 7.62 -11.68
C SER A 146 -11.45 8.30 -12.96
N PHE A 147 -11.59 9.63 -12.96
CA PHE A 147 -11.81 10.38 -14.19
C PHE A 147 -10.56 10.32 -15.07
N LYS A 148 -10.65 9.60 -16.19
CA LYS A 148 -9.74 9.79 -17.32
C LYS A 148 -10.14 11.10 -18.00
N ILE A 149 -9.25 12.09 -17.97
CA ILE A 149 -9.31 13.22 -18.92
C ILE A 149 -8.54 12.78 -20.17
#